data_AF-A0A5D2T0L6-F1
#
_entry.id   AF-A0A5D2T0L6-F1
#
_cell.length_a   1.000
_cell.length_b   1.000
_cell.length_c   1.000
_cell.angle_alpha   90.00
_cell.angle_beta   90.00
_cell.angle_gamma   90.00
#
_symmetry.space_group_name_H-M   'P 1'
#
loop_
_entity.id
_entity.type
_entity.pdbx_description
1 polymer ?
#
loop_
_entity_poly.entity_id
_entity_poly.type
_entity_poly.pdbx_seq_one_letter_code
_entity_poly.pdbx_strand_id
1 'polypeptide(L)'
;MTEFIKIIQQALEGIPSGPYENLEIRCFDRERDPEWNDFEYRFIKLYARMEAPKGELGIFLIRDQSGFPWRWKIRPPGFINLQILPQLVKRMKLADIMRILGSIDIIMGEVDR
;
A
#
# COMPACT_ATOMS: atom_id res chain seq x y z
N MET A 1 -19.16 0.12 -1.26
CA MET A 1 -19.50 1.56 -1.22
C MET A 1 -20.30 1.95 0.00
N THR A 2 -21.42 1.28 0.31
CA THR A 2 -22.26 1.61 1.48
C THR A 2 -21.49 1.59 2.81
N GLU A 3 -20.67 0.56 3.05
CA GLU A 3 -19.88 0.47 4.29
C GLU A 3 -18.79 1.55 4.38
N PHE A 4 -18.17 1.94 3.26
CA PHE A 4 -17.19 3.02 3.22
C PHE A 4 -17.83 4.36 3.61
N ILE A 5 -19.04 4.65 3.12
CA ILE A 5 -19.80 5.85 3.48
C ILE A 5 -20.10 5.85 4.98
N LYS A 6 -20.52 4.71 5.55
CA LYS A 6 -20.76 4.59 7.00
C LYS A 6 -19.50 4.87 7.81
N ILE A 7 -18.35 4.32 7.41
CA ILE A 7 -17.07 4.54 8.10
C ILE A 7 -16.68 6.03 8.02
N ILE A 8 -16.87 6.68 6.88
CA ILE A 8 -16.62 8.13 6.75
C ILE A 8 -17.53 8.93 7.68
N GLN A 9 -18.83 8.60 7.75
CA GLN A 9 -19.77 9.28 8.64
C GLN A 9 -19.37 9.11 10.11
N GLN A 10 -19.01 7.89 10.52
CA GLN A 10 -18.50 7.61 11.86
C GLN A 10 -17.20 8.37 12.16
N ALA A 11 -16.28 8.41 11.18
CA ALA A 11 -15.03 9.15 11.32
C ALA A 11 -15.29 10.66 11.48
N LEU A 12 -16.25 11.22 10.73
CA LEU A 12 -16.62 12.63 10.80
C LEU A 12 -17.23 13.01 12.16
N GLU A 13 -18.09 12.15 12.72
CA GLU A 13 -18.66 12.33 14.05
C GLU A 13 -17.60 12.20 15.16
N GLY A 14 -16.60 11.37 14.94
CA GLY A 14 -15.54 11.06 15.90
C GLY A 14 -14.27 11.90 15.80
N ILE A 15 -14.23 12.97 14.99
CA ILE A 15 -13.00 13.77 14.80
C ILE A 15 -12.66 14.52 16.11
N PRO A 16 -11.54 14.19 16.78
CA PRO A 16 -11.08 14.98 17.92
C PRO A 16 -10.57 16.33 17.43
N SER A 17 -10.87 17.39 18.18
CA SER A 17 -10.24 18.70 17.94
C SER A 17 -8.79 18.68 18.45
N GLY A 18 -7.84 19.08 17.60
CA GLY A 18 -6.43 19.15 17.93
C GLY A 18 -5.56 19.45 16.71
N PRO A 19 -4.23 19.60 16.87
CA PRO A 19 -3.29 19.68 15.76
C PRO A 19 -3.36 18.40 14.93
N TYR A 20 -3.54 18.51 13.61
CA TYR A 20 -3.63 17.36 12.69
C TYR A 20 -2.25 16.85 12.25
N GLU A 21 -1.19 17.61 12.53
CA GLU A 21 0.19 17.22 12.30
C GLU A 21 0.79 16.65 13.58
N ASN A 22 1.47 15.50 13.47
CA ASN A 22 2.39 15.06 14.52
C ASN A 22 3.44 16.16 14.71
N LEU A 23 3.44 16.82 15.87
CA LEU A 23 4.39 17.88 16.22
C LEU A 23 5.85 17.40 16.14
N GLU A 24 6.09 16.09 16.19
CA GLU A 24 7.41 15.46 16.03
C GLU A 24 7.96 15.55 14.59
N ILE A 25 7.10 15.73 13.56
CA ILE A 25 7.53 15.82 12.14
C ILE A 25 8.14 17.19 11.81
N ARG A 26 7.98 18.21 12.68
CA ARG A 26 8.70 19.49 12.55
C ARG A 26 10.22 19.39 12.63
N CYS A 27 10.78 18.19 12.86
CA CYS A 27 12.23 17.97 12.80
C CYS A 27 12.79 17.87 11.37
N PHE A 28 11.97 17.83 10.31
CA PHE A 28 12.51 17.80 8.92
C PHE A 28 12.94 19.17 8.38
N ASP A 29 12.39 20.27 8.91
CA ASP A 29 12.67 21.65 8.43
C ASP A 29 13.71 22.41 9.28
N ARG A 30 14.22 21.81 10.37
CA ARG A 30 15.26 22.41 11.20
C ARG A 30 16.58 21.67 11.04
N GLU A 31 17.53 22.40 10.46
CA GLU A 31 18.98 22.23 10.53
C GLU A 31 19.51 20.83 10.15
N ARG A 32 20.33 20.81 9.10
CA ARG A 32 21.24 19.71 8.77
C ARG A 32 21.97 19.28 10.05
N ASP A 33 21.91 17.98 10.32
CA ASP A 33 22.36 17.31 11.55
C ASP A 33 21.48 17.57 12.77
N PRO A 34 20.56 16.64 12.99
CA PRO A 34 20.52 16.02 14.29
C PRO A 34 20.95 14.56 14.15
N GLU A 35 21.60 14.01 15.17
CA GLU A 35 21.94 12.60 15.37
C GLU A 35 20.65 11.73 15.41
N TRP A 36 19.88 11.73 14.32
CA TRP A 36 18.51 11.24 14.22
C TRP A 36 18.38 9.93 13.48
N ASN A 37 19.49 9.43 12.92
CA ASN A 37 19.53 8.06 12.42
C ASN A 37 19.54 7.02 13.55
N ASP A 38 19.50 7.48 14.80
CA ASP A 38 19.45 6.67 16.02
C ASP A 38 18.02 6.29 16.42
N PHE A 39 17.07 6.29 15.48
CA PHE A 39 15.95 5.38 15.62
C PHE A 39 16.50 3.96 15.58
N GLU A 40 16.55 3.36 16.75
CA GLU A 40 16.80 1.94 16.94
C GLU A 40 15.63 1.14 16.35
N TYR A 41 15.45 1.15 15.03
CA TYR A 41 14.54 0.26 14.33
C TYR A 41 15.07 -1.16 14.53
N ARG A 42 14.56 -1.84 15.56
CA ARG A 42 15.00 -3.16 16.02
C ARG A 42 14.75 -4.28 14.99
N PHE A 43 14.12 -3.97 13.86
CA PHE A 43 13.67 -4.93 12.88
C PHE A 43 14.61 -5.02 11.69
N ILE A 44 15.26 -6.17 11.53
CA ILE A 44 16.12 -6.50 10.38
C ILE A 44 15.27 -6.73 9.12
N LYS A 45 14.05 -7.26 9.28
CA LYS A 45 13.07 -7.50 8.21
C LYS A 45 11.66 -7.20 8.71
N LEU A 46 10.87 -6.51 7.90
CA LEU A 46 9.49 -6.17 8.18
C LEU A 46 8.62 -6.49 6.97
N TYR A 47 7.41 -7.00 7.23
CA TYR A 47 6.38 -7.12 6.22
C TYR A 47 5.09 -6.50 6.75
N ALA A 48 4.67 -5.40 6.15
CA ALA A 48 3.42 -4.72 6.48
C ALA A 48 2.34 -5.11 5.45
N ARG A 49 1.14 -5.43 5.93
CA ARG A 49 -0.05 -5.69 5.11
C ARG A 49 -1.05 -4.56 5.30
N MET A 50 -1.63 -4.10 4.21
CA MET A 50 -2.75 -3.17 4.21
C MET A 50 -3.82 -3.67 3.24
N GLU A 51 -5.08 -3.39 3.54
CA GLU A 51 -6.18 -3.60 2.62
C GLU A 51 -6.27 -2.41 1.66
N ALA A 52 -5.97 -2.67 0.39
CA ALA A 52 -6.25 -1.74 -0.70
C ALA A 52 -7.62 -2.09 -1.31
N PRO A 53 -8.26 -1.16 -2.04
CA PRO A 53 -9.55 -1.42 -2.70
C PRO A 53 -9.56 -2.65 -3.62
N LYS A 54 -8.37 -3.06 -4.10
CA LYS A 54 -8.16 -4.19 -5.02
C LYS A 54 -7.75 -5.50 -4.34
N GLY A 55 -7.53 -5.48 -3.03
CA GLY A 55 -7.08 -6.63 -2.24
C GLY A 55 -5.90 -6.31 -1.31
N GLU A 56 -5.14 -7.34 -0.94
CA GLU A 56 -4.01 -7.19 -0.01
C GLU A 56 -2.82 -6.50 -0.69
N LEU A 57 -2.45 -5.33 -0.18
CA LEU A 57 -1.19 -4.65 -0.49
C LEU A 57 -0.15 -5.00 0.58
N GLY A 58 0.94 -5.62 0.15
CA GLY A 58 2.06 -5.93 1.03
C GLY A 58 3.26 -5.02 0.76
N ILE A 59 3.95 -4.58 1.80
CA ILE A 59 5.25 -3.92 1.68
C ILE A 59 6.26 -4.69 2.52
N PHE A 60 7.23 -5.27 1.84
CA PHE A 60 8.37 -5.94 2.45
C PHE A 60 9.55 -4.97 2.51
N LEU A 61 10.15 -4.81 3.68
CA LEU A 61 11.33 -3.99 3.90
C LEU A 61 12.42 -4.79 4.59
N ILE A 62 13.64 -4.63 4.12
CA ILE A 62 14.88 -5.09 4.74
C ILE A 62 15.69 -3.86 5.08
N ARG A 63 16.06 -3.73 6.35
CA ARG A 63 16.89 -2.65 6.85
C ARG A 63 18.35 -3.11 6.94
N ASP A 64 19.26 -2.19 6.68
CA ASP A 64 20.66 -2.26 7.07
C ASP A 64 20.98 -1.14 8.08
N GLN A 65 22.20 -1.06 8.61
CA GLN A 65 22.61 0.00 9.56
C GLN A 65 22.58 1.43 8.95
N SER A 66 22.28 1.56 7.66
CA SER A 66 22.08 2.84 6.97
C SER A 66 20.67 3.42 7.19
N GLY A 67 20.53 4.73 7.00
CA GLY A 67 19.23 5.43 7.08
C GLY A 67 18.28 5.11 5.92
N PHE A 68 18.77 4.47 4.87
CA PHE A 68 17.96 4.01 3.74
C PHE A 68 17.68 2.51 3.84
N PRO A 69 16.47 2.05 3.45
CA PRO A 69 16.18 0.63 3.38
C PRO A 69 17.09 -0.04 2.36
N TRP A 70 17.76 -1.12 2.78
CA TRP A 70 18.65 -1.89 1.91
C TRP A 70 17.90 -2.49 0.72
N ARG A 71 16.71 -3.03 0.99
CA ARG A 71 15.82 -3.56 -0.05
C ARG A 71 14.38 -3.41 0.39
N TRP A 72 13.53 -2.98 -0.52
CA TRP A 72 12.09 -3.02 -0.33
C TRP A 72 11.44 -3.69 -1.53
N LYS A 73 10.35 -4.43 -1.30
CA LYS A 73 9.53 -5.02 -2.35
C LYS A 73 8.07 -4.79 -2.02
N ILE A 74 7.36 -4.20 -2.96
CA ILE A 74 5.91 -4.11 -2.91
C ILE A 74 5.33 -5.42 -3.45
N ARG A 75 4.34 -5.97 -2.76
CA ARG A 75 3.45 -7.04 -3.22
C ARG A 75 2.14 -6.38 -3.65
N PRO A 76 2.00 -6.02 -4.93
CA PRO A 76 0.78 -5.42 -5.45
C PRO A 76 -0.36 -6.44 -5.56
N PRO A 77 -1.60 -6.10 -5.11
CA PRO A 77 -2.77 -6.94 -5.35
C PRO A 77 -3.03 -7.18 -6.85
N GLY A 78 -2.81 -6.17 -7.70
CA GLY A 78 -3.10 -6.26 -9.14
C GLY A 78 -2.29 -7.33 -9.87
N PHE A 79 -1.02 -7.53 -9.49
CA PHE A 79 -0.15 -8.56 -10.10
C PHE A 79 -0.64 -9.97 -9.78
N ILE A 80 -1.08 -10.20 -8.54
CA ILE A 80 -1.57 -11.52 -8.09
C ILE A 80 -2.91 -11.82 -8.77
N ASN A 81 -3.80 -10.84 -8.81
CA ASN A 81 -5.10 -11.00 -9.44
C ASN A 81 -4.98 -11.28 -10.95
N LEU A 82 -3.94 -10.75 -11.62
CA LEU A 82 -3.69 -11.04 -13.04
C LEU A 82 -3.25 -12.48 -13.30
N GLN A 83 -2.62 -13.17 -12.33
CA GLN A 83 -2.12 -14.54 -12.52
C GLN A 83 -3.24 -15.55 -12.79
N ILE A 84 -4.46 -15.29 -12.34
CA ILE A 84 -5.62 -16.18 -12.56
C ILE A 84 -6.28 -15.98 -13.93
N LEU A 85 -5.92 -14.92 -14.66
CA LEU A 85 -6.49 -14.58 -15.96
C LEU A 85 -6.45 -15.73 -16.99
N PRO A 86 -5.33 -16.47 -17.17
CA PRO A 86 -5.27 -17.55 -18.16
C PRO A 86 -6.27 -18.69 -17.87
N GLN A 87 -6.57 -18.92 -16.59
CA GLN A 87 -7.54 -19.93 -16.18
C GLN A 87 -8.97 -19.44 -16.42
N LEU A 88 -9.24 -18.14 -16.21
CA LEU A 88 -10.55 -17.53 -16.45
C LEU A 88 -10.88 -17.44 -17.94
N VAL A 89 -9.90 -17.14 -18.81
CA VAL A 89 -10.12 -16.96 -20.25
C VAL A 89 -10.29 -18.30 -20.99
N LYS A 90 -9.95 -19.44 -20.35
CA LYS A 90 -10.02 -20.76 -20.99
C LYS A 90 -11.46 -21.09 -21.39
N ARG A 91 -11.68 -21.32 -22.70
CA ARG A 91 -13.00 -21.62 -23.31
C ARG A 91 -13.99 -20.45 -23.35
N MET A 92 -13.54 -19.21 -23.14
CA MET A 92 -14.38 -18.02 -23.30
C MET A 92 -14.24 -17.43 -24.70
N LYS A 93 -15.22 -16.62 -25.13
CA LYS A 93 -15.16 -15.91 -26.41
C LYS A 93 -14.19 -14.74 -26.29
N LEU A 94 -13.63 -14.30 -27.42
CA LEU A 94 -12.76 -13.12 -27.47
C LEU A 94 -13.44 -11.86 -26.88
N ALA A 95 -14.74 -11.72 -27.10
CA ALA A 95 -15.54 -10.62 -26.57
C ALA A 95 -15.62 -10.62 -25.03
N ASP A 96 -15.53 -11.79 -24.38
CA ASP A 96 -15.64 -11.91 -22.94
C ASP A 96 -14.36 -11.47 -22.22
N ILE A 97 -13.22 -11.41 -22.92
CA ILE A 97 -11.91 -11.05 -22.34
C ILE A 97 -11.96 -9.64 -21.74
N MET A 98 -12.58 -8.67 -22.42
CA MET A 98 -12.69 -7.30 -21.90
C MET A 98 -13.56 -7.23 -20.64
N ARG A 99 -14.61 -8.06 -20.56
CA ARG A 99 -15.46 -8.14 -19.36
C ARG A 99 -14.71 -8.73 -18.17
N ILE A 100 -13.90 -9.76 -18.41
CA ILE A 100 -13.07 -10.39 -17.38
C ILE A 100 -11.99 -9.41 -16.89
N LEU A 101 -11.28 -8.76 -17.81
CA LEU A 101 -10.25 -7.77 -17.46
C LEU A 101 -10.82 -6.59 -16.66
N GLY A 102 -11.99 -6.08 -17.06
CA GLY A 102 -12.67 -5.01 -16.33
C GLY A 102 -13.15 -5.44 -14.93
N SER A 103 -13.50 -6.72 -14.76
CA SER A 103 -13.93 -7.25 -13.45
C SER A 103 -12.76 -7.42 -12.47
N ILE A 104 -11.55 -7.68 -12.98
CA ILE A 104 -10.34 -7.81 -12.16
C ILE A 104 -9.76 -6.43 -11.77
N ASP A 105 -10.08 -5.37 -12.54
CA ASP A 105 -9.62 -4.01 -12.34
C ASP A 105 -8.08 -3.92 -12.21
N ILE A 106 -7.38 -4.21 -13.30
CA ILE A 106 -5.92 -4.12 -13.37
C ILE A 106 -5.45 -2.71 -13.73
N ILE A 107 -4.44 -2.20 -13.01
CA ILE A 107 -3.69 -1.00 -13.40
C ILE A 107 -2.26 -1.42 -13.72
N MET A 108 -1.83 -1.20 -14.97
CA MET A 108 -0.53 -1.68 -15.44
C MET A 108 0.66 -1.09 -14.66
N GLY A 109 0.55 0.15 -14.17
CA GLY A 109 1.62 0.77 -13.35
C GLY A 109 1.87 0.07 -12.01
N GLU A 110 0.91 -0.70 -11.52
CA GLU A 110 1.07 -1.51 -10.30
C GLU A 110 1.71 -2.89 -10.61
N VAL A 111 1.39 -3.46 -11.77
CA VAL A 111 1.82 -4.79 -12.21
C VAL A 111 3.30 -4.83 -12.62
N ASP A 112 3.83 -3.72 -13.13
CA ASP A 112 5.17 -3.63 -13.74
C ASP A 112 6.35 -3.43 -12.74
N ARG A 113 6.11 -3.44 -11.42
CA ARG A 113 7.10 -3.12 -10.36
C ARG A 113 7.81 -4.31 -9.70
#